data_AF-A0A1Z8X8J3-F1
#
_entry.id   AF-A0A1Z8X8J3-F1
#
_cell.length_a   1.000
_cell.length_b   1.000
_cell.length_c   1.000
_cell.angle_alpha   90.00
_cell.angle_beta   90.00
_cell.angle_gamma   90.00
#
_symmetry.space_group_name_H-M   'P 1'
#
loop_
_entity.id
_entity.type
_entity.pdbx_description
1 polymer ?
#
loop_
_entity_poly.entity_id
_entity_poly.type
_entity_poly.pdbx_seq_one_letter_code
_entity_poly.pdbx_strand_id
1 'polypeptide(L)' 'MINFFKELIKRQIYKAVLSYFLVSWLFIQIASYTFPMMQFPEWSTDALIVLFILFFPYAMIKAWYQSVPPIK' A
#
# COMPACT_ATOMS: atom_id res chain seq x y z
N MET A 1 8.65 -26.15 1.69
CA MET A 1 8.37 -24.75 2.11
C MET A 1 8.91 -23.67 1.15
N ILE A 2 10.00 -23.89 0.41
CA ILE A 2 10.61 -22.85 -0.47
C ILE A 2 9.81 -22.61 -1.78
N ASN A 3 8.98 -23.56 -2.23
CA ASN A 3 8.31 -23.48 -3.54
C ASN A 3 7.25 -22.38 -3.64
N PHE A 4 6.46 -22.15 -2.58
CA PHE A 4 5.40 -21.14 -2.57
C PHE A 4 5.94 -19.71 -2.66
N PHE A 5 7.04 -19.42 -1.94
CA PHE A 5 7.74 -18.13 -2.03
C PHE A 5 8.43 -17.92 -3.39
N LYS A 6 8.98 -19.00 -4.00
CA LYS A 6 9.53 -18.93 -5.36
C LYS A 6 8.47 -18.61 -6.42
N GLU A 7 7.25 -19.11 -6.26
CA GLU A 7 6.12 -18.77 -7.15
C GLU A 7 5.62 -17.33 -6.93
N LEU A 8 5.57 -16.85 -5.69
CA LEU A 8 5.24 -15.46 -5.36
C LEU A 8 6.25 -14.46 -5.96
N ILE A 9 7.54 -14.80 -5.94
CA ILE A 9 8.61 -14.00 -6.54
C ILE A 9 8.51 -14.02 -8.08
N LYS A 10 8.19 -15.19 -8.68
CA LYS A 10 7.98 -15.32 -10.14
C LYS A 10 6.85 -14.43 -10.66
N ARG A 11 5.81 -14.19 -9.86
CA ARG A 11 4.65 -13.35 -10.23
C ARG A 11 4.84 -11.85 -9.96
N GLN A 12 6.01 -11.41 -9.49
CA GLN A 12 6.31 -9.99 -9.23
C GLN A 12 5.40 -9.31 -8.19
N ILE A 13 4.60 -10.08 -7.41
CA ILE A 13 3.65 -9.56 -6.42
C ILE A 13 4.39 -8.76 -5.32
N TYR A 14 5.65 -9.09 -5.06
CA TYR A 14 6.52 -8.34 -4.16
C TYR A 14 6.65 -6.85 -4.53
N LYS A 15 6.65 -6.51 -5.82
CA LYS A 15 6.73 -5.10 -6.26
C LYS A 15 5.49 -4.31 -5.90
N ALA A 16 4.31 -4.94 -5.96
CA ALA A 16 3.04 -4.31 -5.59
C ALA A 16 2.95 -4.05 -4.09
N VAL A 17 3.41 -5.01 -3.27
CA VAL A 17 3.47 -4.84 -1.82
C VAL A 17 4.46 -3.73 -1.45
N LEU A 18 5.64 -3.72 -2.08
CA LEU A 18 6.67 -2.72 -1.80
C LEU A 18 6.23 -1.30 -2.22
N SER A 19 5.65 -1.15 -3.42
CA SER A 19 5.17 0.15 -3.90
C SER A 19 4.03 0.69 -3.03
N TYR A 20 3.10 -0.18 -2.63
CA TYR A 20 2.04 0.20 -1.72
C TYR A 20 2.58 0.66 -0.36
N PHE A 21 3.52 -0.11 0.20
CA PHE A 21 4.15 0.23 1.47
C PHE A 21 4.84 1.60 1.40
N LEU A 22 5.61 1.84 0.33
CA LEU A 22 6.30 3.11 0.10
C LEU A 22 5.32 4.28 -0.01
N VAL A 23 4.25 4.14 -0.80
CA VAL A 23 3.25 5.22 -0.99
C VAL A 23 2.52 5.51 0.31
N SER A 24 2.00 4.49 0.98
CA SER A 24 1.23 4.64 2.22
C SER A 24 2.09 5.24 3.33
N TRP A 25 3.33 4.75 3.45
CA TRP A 25 4.29 5.28 4.42
C TRP A 25 4.64 6.75 4.13
N LEU A 26 4.84 7.13 2.87
CA LEU A 26 5.11 8.52 2.49
C LEU A 26 3.94 9.45 2.85
N PHE A 27 2.70 9.03 2.60
CA PHE A 27 1.52 9.79 2.98
C PHE A 27 1.38 9.94 4.49
N ILE A 28 1.63 8.88 5.27
CA ILE A 28 1.62 8.90 6.73
C ILE A 28 2.69 9.87 7.25
N GLN A 29 3.88 9.88 6.65
CA GLN A 29 4.93 10.84 7.01
C GLN A 29 4.47 12.28 6.79
N ILE A 30 3.97 12.59 5.58
CA ILE A 30 3.49 13.95 5.26
C ILE A 30 2.38 14.36 6.23
N ALA A 31 1.40 13.51 6.47
CA ALA A 31 0.32 13.80 7.41
C ALA A 31 0.82 14.00 8.84
N SER A 32 1.75 13.16 9.31
CA SER A 32 2.35 13.29 10.64
C SER A 32 3.08 14.62 10.85
N TYR A 33 3.63 15.23 9.80
CA TYR A 33 4.24 16.55 9.87
C TYR A 33 3.24 17.70 9.65
N THR A 34 2.32 17.57 8.69
CA THR A 34 1.39 18.63 8.33
C THR A 34 0.21 18.74 9.29
N PHE A 35 -0.32 17.64 9.82
CA PHE A 35 -1.50 17.65 10.69
C PHE A 35 -1.27 18.41 11.99
N PRO A 36 -0.15 18.20 12.72
CA PRO A 36 0.16 19.01 13.90
C PRO A 36 0.34 20.49 13.56
N MET A 37 0.94 20.80 12.39
CA MET A 37 1.15 22.18 11.93
C MET A 37 -0.18 22.90 11.64
N MET A 38 -1.19 22.17 11.16
CA MET A 38 -2.56 22.66 10.96
C MET A 38 -3.43 22.58 12.21
N GLN A 39 -2.89 22.17 13.36
CA GLN A 39 -3.61 21.98 14.63
C GLN A 39 -4.78 20.99 14.51
N PHE A 40 -4.63 19.96 13.66
CA PHE A 40 -5.62 18.89 13.60
C PHE A 40 -5.65 18.08 14.91
N PRO A 41 -6.82 17.53 15.29
CA PRO A 41 -6.93 16.62 16.41
C PRO A 41 -6.03 15.38 16.24
N GLU A 42 -5.52 14.84 17.34
CA GLU A 42 -4.59 13.69 17.33
C GLU A 42 -5.17 12.44 16.63
N TRP A 43 -6.50 12.23 16.73
CA TRP A 43 -7.19 11.13 16.07
C TRP A 43 -7.17 11.20 14.54
N SER A 44 -6.83 12.35 13.95
CA SER A 44 -6.84 12.54 12.49
C SER A 44 -5.79 11.66 11.79
N THR A 45 -4.63 11.49 12.41
CA THR A 45 -3.56 10.64 11.88
C THR A 45 -3.96 9.17 11.96
N ASP A 46 -4.61 8.75 13.05
CA ASP A 46 -5.12 7.39 13.20
C ASP A 46 -6.22 7.07 12.17
N ALA A 47 -7.15 8.02 11.95
CA ALA A 47 -8.17 7.89 10.93
C ALA A 47 -7.58 7.75 9.52
N LEU A 48 -6.49 8.48 9.23
CA LEU A 48 -5.75 8.35 7.97
C LEU A 48 -5.14 6.94 7.83
N ILE A 49 -4.54 6.39 8.88
CA ILE A 49 -3.96 5.04 8.85
C ILE A 49 -5.06 4.01 8.58
N VAL A 50 -6.20 4.10 9.26
CA VAL A 50 -7.35 3.21 9.03
C VAL A 50 -7.85 3.32 7.59
N LEU A 51 -7.92 4.54 7.05
CA LEU A 51 -8.28 4.78 5.66
C LEU A 51 -7.31 4.08 4.70
N PHE A 52 -6.00 4.19 4.91
CA PHE A 52 -5.00 3.48 4.12
C PHE A 52 -5.20 1.96 4.21
N ILE A 53 -5.42 1.40 5.39
CA ILE A 53 -5.68 -0.04 5.54
C ILE A 53 -6.91 -0.47 4.73
N LEU A 54 -7.96 0.34 4.67
CA LEU A 54 -9.14 0.08 3.83
C LEU A 54 -8.88 0.25 2.32
N PHE A 55 -7.97 1.13 1.92
CA PHE A 55 -7.55 1.30 0.53
C PHE A 55 -6.54 0.24 0.04
N PHE A 56 -5.84 -0.44 0.96
CA PHE A 56 -4.93 -1.54 0.64
C PHE A 56 -5.57 -2.65 -0.22
N PRO A 57 -6.73 -3.24 0.15
CA PRO A 57 -7.35 -4.27 -0.67
C PRO A 57 -7.76 -3.75 -2.06
N TYR A 58 -8.18 -2.49 -2.17
CA TYR A 58 -8.50 -1.87 -3.46
C TYR A 58 -7.26 -1.72 -4.36
N ALA A 59 -6.13 -1.29 -3.79
CA ALA A 59 -4.85 -1.19 -4.51
C ALA A 59 -4.32 -2.58 -4.93
N MET A 60 -4.46 -3.59 -4.06
CA MET A 60 -4.08 -4.98 -4.38
C MET A 60 -4.87 -5.53 -5.57
N ILE A 61 -6.18 -5.27 -5.65
CA ILE A 61 -7.01 -5.73 -6.77
C ILE A 61 -6.56 -5.09 -8.10
N LYS A 62 -6.24 -3.78 -8.11
CA LYS A 62 -5.70 -3.12 -9.31
C LYS A 62 -4.33 -3.67 -9.72
N ALA A 63 -3.43 -3.86 -8.74
CA ALA A 63 -2.11 -4.42 -9.00
C ALA A 63 -2.19 -5.86 -9.54
N TRP A 64 -3.17 -6.65 -9.08
CA TRP A 64 -3.44 -7.98 -9.61
C TRP A 64 -3.83 -7.93 -11.09
N TYR A 65 -4.70 -6.99 -11.48
CA TYR A 65 -5.12 -6.81 -12.87
C TYR A 65 -3.97 -6.38 -13.79
N GLN A 66 -3.10 -5.47 -13.34
CA GLN A 66 -1.93 -5.04 -14.11
C GLN A 66 -0.83 -6.11 -14.22
N SER A 67 -0.81 -7.09 -13.31
CA SER A 67 0.14 -8.21 -13.38
C SER A 67 -0.26 -9.31 -14.37
N VAL A 68 -1.48 -9.28 -14.91
CA VAL A 68 -1.92 -10.21 -15.97
C VAL A 68 -1.26 -9.76 -17.29
N PRO A 69 -0.31 -10.53 -17.85
CA PRO A 69 0.24 -10.19 -19.15
C PRO A 69 -0.89 -10.22 -20.19
N PRO A 70 -0.87 -9.34 -21.22
CA PRO A 70 -1.86 -9.39 -22.27
C PRO A 70 -1.87 -10.82 -22.85
N ILE A 71 -3.04 -11.44 -22.83
CA ILE A 71 -3.26 -12.72 -23.52
C ILE A 71 -2.99 -12.41 -24.99
N LYS A 72 -1.87 -12.94 -25.52
CA LYS A 72 -1.55 -12.86 -26.95
C LYS A 72 -2.61 -13.57 -27.77
#